data_AF-A0A1Y3B7Q2-F1
#
_entry.id   AF-A0A1Y3B7Q2-F1
#
_cell.length_a   1.000
_cell.length_b   1.000
_cell.length_c   1.000
_cell.angle_alpha   90.00
_cell.angle_beta   90.00
_cell.angle_gamma   90.00
#
_symmetry.space_group_name_H-M   'P 1'
#
loop_
_entity.id
_entity.type
_entity.pdbx_description
1 polymer ?
#
loop_
_entity_poly.entity_id
_entity_poly.type
_entity_poly.pdbx_seq_one_letter_code
_entity_poly.pdbx_strand_id
1 'polypeptide(L)'
;MIYVDETDPIDENEEPPFQPRNVHVKKTNPTVEYTLGEELGRGKFGVVRLCFEKKSKKKLAAKFIKTISSQDRKDVEREVEIMCALQHPRLLQLYDAFDDGKNQMCLIMEW
;
A
#
# COMPACT_ATOMS: atom_id res chain seq x y z
N MET A 1 0.11 22.33 -3.45
CA MET A 1 1.51 22.34 -3.01
C MET A 1 1.57 21.52 -1.74
N ILE A 2 2.41 20.48 -1.68
CA ILE A 2 2.64 19.74 -0.44
C ILE A 2 3.56 20.63 0.40
N TYR A 3 3.06 21.11 1.54
CA TYR A 3 3.88 21.83 2.51
C TYR A 3 4.63 20.77 3.31
N VAL A 4 5.96 20.80 3.25
CA VAL A 4 6.81 20.02 4.15
C VAL A 4 7.08 20.94 5.33
N ASP A 5 6.58 20.59 6.50
CA ASP A 5 6.89 21.34 7.72
C ASP A 5 8.30 20.96 8.16
N GLU A 6 9.26 21.87 7.96
CA GLU A 6 10.67 21.66 8.31
C GLU A 6 10.91 21.76 9.83
N THR A 7 9.87 22.02 10.63
CA THR A 7 9.97 22.14 12.09
C THR A 7 9.63 20.87 12.86
N ASP A 8 9.18 19.80 12.19
CA ASP A 8 8.98 18.52 12.84
C ASP A 8 10.33 17.94 13.31
N PRO A 9 10.51 17.71 14.62
CA PRO A 9 11.75 17.12 15.13
C PRO A 9 11.92 15.73 14.53
N ILE A 10 13.05 15.52 13.85
CA ILE A 10 13.43 14.21 13.31
C ILE A 10 13.73 13.30 14.51
N ASP A 11 12.79 12.43 14.88
CA ASP A 11 13.08 11.36 15.83
C ASP A 11 13.97 10.32 15.12
N GLU A 12 15.26 10.37 15.39
CA GLU A 12 16.24 9.41 14.84
C GLU A 12 15.97 7.96 15.28
N ASN A 13 15.08 7.73 16.27
CA ASN A 13 14.71 6.42 16.79
C ASN A 13 13.32 5.94 16.33
N GLU A 14 12.72 6.55 15.31
CA GLU A 14 11.41 6.15 14.81
C GLU A 14 11.45 4.71 14.25
N GLU A 15 10.91 3.75 15.02
CA GLU A 15 10.81 2.36 14.59
C GLU A 15 9.76 2.24 13.46
N PRO A 16 10.04 1.45 12.41
CA PRO A 16 9.08 1.29 11.32
C PRO A 16 7.77 0.65 11.82
N PRO A 17 6.60 1.00 11.24
CA PRO A 17 5.29 0.52 11.71
C PRO A 17 5.11 -1.01 11.59
N PHE A 18 5.99 -1.65 10.83
CA PHE A 18 6.16 -3.09 10.78
C PHE A 18 7.55 -3.48 10.29
N GLN A 19 7.95 -4.71 10.60
CA GLN A 19 9.17 -5.30 10.04
C GLN A 19 9.08 -5.33 8.51
N PRO A 20 10.18 -5.02 7.80
CA PRO A 20 10.17 -5.03 6.34
C PRO A 20 9.74 -6.37 5.76
N ARG A 21 9.01 -6.33 4.63
CA ARG A 21 8.38 -7.50 4.03
C ARG A 21 8.78 -7.63 2.57
N ASN A 22 9.15 -8.85 2.16
CA ASN A 22 9.33 -9.15 0.75
C ASN A 22 7.98 -9.55 0.15
N VAL A 23 7.29 -8.58 -0.45
CA VAL A 23 5.89 -8.74 -0.90
C VAL A 23 5.86 -9.35 -2.30
N HIS A 24 4.98 -10.35 -2.46
CA HIS A 24 4.67 -10.94 -3.76
C HIS A 24 3.21 -10.68 -4.08
N VAL A 25 2.90 -10.36 -5.35
CA VAL A 25 1.53 -10.09 -5.77
C VAL A 25 0.69 -11.36 -5.69
N LYS A 26 -0.26 -11.37 -4.74
CA LYS A 26 -1.20 -12.47 -4.54
C LYS A 26 -2.31 -12.42 -5.58
N LYS A 27 -2.66 -13.58 -6.17
CA LYS A 27 -3.72 -13.69 -7.19
C LYS A 27 -5.13 -13.86 -6.62
N THR A 28 -5.38 -13.31 -5.43
CA THR A 28 -6.64 -13.42 -4.69
C THR A 28 -7.24 -12.04 -4.44
N ASN A 29 -8.49 -11.99 -4.00
CA ASN A 29 -9.12 -10.73 -3.61
C ASN A 29 -8.64 -10.31 -2.19
N PRO A 30 -8.27 -9.04 -1.96
CA PRO A 30 -7.80 -8.57 -0.65
C PRO A 30 -8.84 -8.78 0.46
N THR A 31 -10.13 -8.80 0.13
CA THR A 31 -11.21 -9.03 1.11
C THR A 31 -11.18 -10.42 1.75
N VAL A 32 -10.39 -11.36 1.24
CA VAL A 32 -10.15 -12.66 1.88
C VAL A 32 -9.40 -12.46 3.21
N GLU A 33 -8.33 -11.65 3.19
CA GLU A 33 -7.41 -11.44 4.33
C GLU A 33 -7.67 -10.12 5.08
N TYR A 34 -8.35 -9.17 4.46
CA TYR A 34 -8.56 -7.81 4.98
C TYR A 34 -10.04 -7.43 5.04
N THR A 35 -10.39 -6.58 6.00
CA THR A 35 -11.70 -5.90 6.06
C THR A 35 -11.52 -4.46 5.59
N LEU A 36 -12.26 -4.06 4.55
CA LEU A 36 -12.21 -2.69 4.02
C LEU A 36 -13.13 -1.76 4.82
N GLY A 37 -12.63 -0.58 5.14
CA GLY A 37 -13.31 0.50 5.86
C GLY A 37 -13.65 1.67 4.94
N GLU A 38 -13.69 2.88 5.49
CA GLU A 38 -14.04 4.11 4.77
C GLU A 38 -13.01 4.49 3.69
N GLU A 39 -13.45 5.33 2.75
CA GLU A 39 -12.57 5.96 1.76
C GLU A 39 -11.81 7.11 2.41
N LEU A 40 -10.49 7.10 2.28
CA LEU A 40 -9.59 8.13 2.82
C LEU A 40 -9.31 9.22 1.81
N GLY A 41 -9.31 8.82 0.54
CA GLY A 41 -8.98 9.71 -0.55
C GLY A 41 -9.14 9.04 -1.90
N ARG A 42 -9.32 9.88 -2.90
CA ARG A 42 -9.45 9.50 -4.30
C ARG A 42 -8.60 10.42 -5.15
N GLY A 43 -7.83 9.81 -6.03
CA GLY A 43 -6.94 10.53 -6.93
C GLY A 43 -7.00 9.98 -8.35
N LYS A 44 -6.12 10.49 -9.21
CA LYS A 44 -5.99 10.07 -10.61
C LYS A 44 -5.82 8.56 -10.76
N PHE A 45 -5.04 7.95 -9.87
CA PHE A 45 -4.63 6.54 -9.96
C PHE A 45 -5.61 5.58 -9.28
N GLY A 46 -6.60 6.08 -8.55
CA GLY A 46 -7.61 5.25 -7.92
C GLY A 46 -8.05 5.74 -6.54
N VAL A 47 -8.38 4.79 -5.67
CA VAL A 47 -9.01 5.07 -4.36
C VAL A 47 -8.19 4.44 -3.26
N VAL A 48 -7.99 5.18 -2.18
CA VAL A 48 -7.38 4.68 -0.95
C VAL A 48 -8.49 4.50 0.09
N ARG A 49 -8.55 3.32 0.71
CA ARG A 49 -9.48 3.01 1.79
C ARG A 49 -8.73 2.60 3.05
N LEU A 50 -9.31 2.89 4.21
CA LEU A 50 -8.91 2.26 5.45
C LEU A 50 -9.10 0.74 5.32
N CYS A 51 -8.21 -0.06 5.88
CA CYS A 51 -8.43 -1.49 6.00
C CYS A 51 -7.81 -2.07 7.27
N PHE A 52 -8.25 -3.27 7.63
CA PHE A 52 -7.77 -4.00 8.79
C PHE A 52 -7.41 -5.43 8.39
N GLU A 53 -6.19 -5.88 8.70
CA GLU A 53 -5.82 -7.28 8.53
C GLU A 53 -6.65 -8.15 9.48
N LYS A 54 -7.37 -9.15 8.97
CA LYS A 54 -8.32 -9.93 9.79
C LYS A 54 -7.64 -10.68 10.93
N LYS A 55 -6.42 -11.17 10.69
CA LYS A 55 -5.64 -11.99 11.63
C LYS A 55 -5.03 -11.17 12.75
N SER A 56 -4.29 -10.12 12.42
CA SER A 56 -3.56 -9.29 13.39
C SER A 56 -4.37 -8.10 13.92
N LYS A 57 -5.49 -7.76 13.26
CA LYS A 57 -6.27 -6.52 13.46
C LYS A 57 -5.48 -5.25 13.18
N LYS A 58 -4.32 -5.34 12.50
CA LYS A 58 -3.49 -4.19 12.16
C LYS A 58 -4.26 -3.25 11.22
N LYS A 59 -4.27 -1.96 11.57
CA LYS A 59 -4.82 -0.86 10.78
C LYS A 59 -3.85 -0.48 9.67
N LEU A 60 -4.32 -0.45 8.42
CA LEU A 60 -3.52 -0.26 7.21
C LEU A 60 -4.31 0.54 6.16
N ALA A 61 -3.65 0.99 5.10
CA ALA A 61 -4.28 1.61 3.94
C ALA A 61 -4.31 0.65 2.74
N ALA A 62 -5.45 0.56 2.06
CA ALA A 62 -5.63 -0.21 0.83
C ALA A 62 -5.81 0.73 -0.36
N LYS A 63 -4.78 0.83 -1.22
CA LYS A 63 -4.81 1.61 -2.46
C LYS A 63 -5.22 0.72 -3.63
N PHE A 64 -6.42 0.95 -4.14
CA PHE A 64 -6.96 0.29 -5.33
C PHE A 64 -6.56 1.10 -6.57
N ILE A 65 -5.76 0.48 -7.43
CA ILE A 65 -5.22 1.08 -8.65
C ILE A 65 -5.91 0.45 -9.85
N LYS A 66 -6.44 1.27 -10.76
CA LYS A 66 -7.05 0.75 -11.99
C LYS A 66 -5.96 0.23 -12.93
N THR A 67 -6.10 -1.01 -13.36
CA THR A 67 -5.18 -1.68 -14.28
C THR A 67 -5.99 -2.26 -15.44
N ILE A 68 -6.37 -1.39 -16.38
CA ILE A 68 -7.25 -1.73 -17.50
C ILE A 68 -6.42 -2.39 -18.61
N SER A 69 -5.22 -1.86 -18.84
CA SER A 69 -4.27 -2.42 -19.80
C SER A 69 -3.29 -3.37 -19.13
N SER A 70 -2.67 -4.25 -19.93
CA SER A 70 -1.56 -5.08 -19.46
C SER A 70 -0.32 -4.23 -19.11
N GLN A 71 -0.18 -3.05 -19.72
CA GLN A 71 0.90 -2.13 -19.39
C GLN A 71 0.68 -1.51 -18.00
N ASP A 72 -0.55 -1.09 -17.68
CA ASP A 72 -0.88 -0.54 -16.35
C ASP A 72 -0.52 -1.54 -15.25
N ARG A 73 -0.85 -2.82 -15.46
CA ARG A 73 -0.54 -3.90 -14.52
C ARG A 73 0.98 -4.07 -14.34
N LYS A 74 1.75 -4.07 -15.43
CA LYS A 74 3.22 -4.17 -15.37
C LYS A 74 3.84 -2.97 -14.66
N ASP A 75 3.29 -1.77 -14.84
CA ASP A 75 3.78 -0.57 -14.17
C ASP A 75 3.53 -0.65 -12.66
N VAL A 76 2.37 -1.15 -12.23
CA VAL A 76 2.09 -1.39 -10.80
C VAL A 76 2.93 -2.54 -10.22
N GLU A 77 3.17 -3.61 -10.99
CA GLU A 77 4.10 -4.68 -10.59
C GLU A 77 5.52 -4.13 -10.36
N ARG A 78 5.99 -3.22 -11.23
CA ARG A 78 7.27 -2.53 -11.03
C ARG A 78 7.27 -1.63 -9.79
N GLU A 79 6.17 -0.92 -9.52
CA GLU A 79 6.05 -0.14 -8.28
C GLU A 79 6.19 -1.04 -7.03
N VAL A 80 5.57 -2.23 -7.04
CA VAL A 80 5.71 -3.22 -5.97
C VAL A 80 7.17 -3.65 -5.79
N GLU A 81 7.88 -3.97 -6.88
CA GLU A 81 9.30 -4.34 -6.84
C GLU A 81 10.18 -3.22 -6.24
N ILE A 82 9.95 -1.97 -6.66
CA ILE A 82 10.67 -0.80 -6.15
C ILE A 82 10.39 -0.61 -4.66
N MET A 83 9.14 -0.69 -4.23
CA MET A 83 8.78 -0.55 -2.81
C MET A 83 9.36 -1.69 -1.95
N CYS A 84 9.46 -2.91 -2.48
CA CYS A 84 10.12 -4.01 -1.78
C CYS A 84 11.63 -3.79 -1.61
N ALA A 85 12.28 -3.12 -2.58
CA ALA A 85 13.71 -2.79 -2.49
C ALA A 85 14.00 -1.57 -1.61
N LEU A 86 13.01 -0.69 -1.39
CA LEU A 86 13.15 0.55 -0.62
C LEU A 86 12.51 0.43 0.77
N GLN A 87 13.21 -0.23 1.67
CA GLN A 87 12.76 -0.44 3.06
C GLN A 87 13.50 0.51 3.99
N HIS A 88 12.82 1.54 4.47
CA HIS A 88 13.40 2.56 5.35
C HIS A 88 12.29 3.17 6.24
N PRO A 89 12.54 3.44 7.53
CA PRO A 89 11.51 3.96 8.45
C PRO A 89 10.79 5.23 7.96
N ARG A 90 11.52 6.12 7.27
CA ARG A 90 11.00 7.37 6.67
C ARG A 90 10.40 7.24 5.26
N LEU A 91 10.18 6.01 4.77
CA LEU A 91 9.54 5.76 3.48
C LEU A 91 8.30 4.92 3.66
N LEU A 92 7.25 5.23 2.90
CA LEU A 92 6.00 4.47 2.91
C LEU A 92 6.26 2.98 2.67
N GLN A 93 5.95 2.15 3.67
CA GLN A 93 6.21 0.72 3.60
C GLN A 93 5.04 -0.06 2.95
N LEU A 94 5.38 -1.02 2.07
CA LEU A 94 4.43 -1.96 1.49
C LEU A 94 4.25 -3.17 2.40
N TYR A 95 3.00 -3.49 2.73
CA TYR A 95 2.65 -4.61 3.59
C TYR A 95 2.25 -5.87 2.81
N ASP A 96 1.48 -5.70 1.74
CA ASP A 96 0.97 -6.77 0.89
C ASP A 96 0.50 -6.23 -0.49
N ALA A 97 0.33 -7.10 -1.47
CA ALA A 97 -0.14 -6.72 -2.81
C ALA A 97 -1.05 -7.80 -3.42
N PHE A 98 -2.11 -7.37 -4.10
CA PHE A 98 -3.14 -8.24 -4.67
C PHE A 98 -3.48 -7.88 -6.11
N ASP A 99 -3.71 -8.90 -6.92
CA ASP A 99 -4.18 -8.81 -8.31
C ASP A 99 -5.07 -10.00 -8.63
N ASP A 100 -6.40 -9.84 -8.53
CA ASP A 100 -7.35 -10.90 -8.86
C ASP A 100 -7.59 -11.08 -10.37
N GLY A 101 -6.72 -10.49 -11.21
CA GLY A 101 -6.78 -10.58 -12.67
C GLY A 101 -7.85 -9.71 -13.33
N LYS A 102 -8.59 -8.91 -12.55
CA LYS A 102 -9.61 -7.99 -13.07
C LYS A 102 -9.00 -6.64 -13.46
N ASN A 103 -9.80 -5.58 -13.38
CA ASN A 103 -9.41 -4.24 -13.83
C ASN A 103 -8.76 -3.40 -12.73
N GLN A 104 -8.31 -4.01 -11.63
CA GLN A 104 -7.64 -3.30 -10.54
C GLN A 104 -6.65 -4.19 -9.79
N MET A 105 -5.57 -3.57 -9.32
CA MET A 105 -4.65 -4.11 -8.32
C MET A 105 -4.87 -3.39 -6.99
N CYS A 106 -4.53 -4.04 -5.87
CA CYS A 106 -4.62 -3.46 -4.54
C CYS A 106 -3.27 -3.54 -3.83
N LEU A 107 -2.76 -2.41 -3.38
CA LEU A 107 -1.56 -2.31 -2.55
C LEU A 107 -1.98 -2.03 -1.10
N ILE A 108 -1.51 -2.86 -0.16
CA ILE A 108 -1.71 -2.67 1.26
C ILE A 108 -0.46 -2.00 1.83
N MET A 109 -0.62 -0.86 2.49
CA MET A 109 0.47 0.01 2.94
C MET A 109 0.25 0.40 4.40
N GLU A 110 1.27 1.01 5.02
CA GLU A 110 1.11 1.66 6.32
C GLU A 110 -0.02 2.71 6.32
N TRP A 111 -0.61 2.92 7.51
CA TRP A 111 -1.66 3.92 7.75
C TRP A 111 -1.06 5.18 8.35
#